data_AF-A0A5A9YV52-F1
#
_entry.id   AF-A0A5A9YV52-F1
#
_cell.length_a   1.000
_cell.length_b   1.000
_cell.length_c   1.000
_cell.angle_alpha   90.00
_cell.angle_beta   90.00
_cell.angle_gamma   90.00
#
_symmetry.space_group_name_H-M   'P 1'
#
loop_
_entity.id
_entity.type
_entity.pdbx_description
1 polymer ?
#
loop_
_entity_poly.entity_id
_entity_poly.type
_entity_poly.pdbx_seq_one_letter_code
_entity_poly.pdbx_strand_id
1 'polypeptide(L)'
;VPDPASQFQPDGVHGHSQVLDHGAYAWRVDEWRGRPWHEAVIYELHVGLFGSYAEVERFLPRLVELGVTAVELMPLGEFPGRRNWGYDGVLPFAPASAYGTPEQLKHLIDSAHGMGLMVFVDVIYNHFGPDGNYL
;
A
#
# COMPACT_ATOMS: atom_id res chain seq x y z
N VAL A 1 -9.85 -14.36 17.47
CA VAL A 1 -10.04 -13.94 16.07
C VAL A 1 -9.29 -12.64 15.86
N PRO A 2 -8.66 -12.41 14.71
CA PRO A 2 -8.09 -11.11 14.34
C PRO A 2 -9.20 -10.05 14.33
N ASP A 3 -8.84 -8.79 14.51
CA ASP A 3 -9.76 -7.66 14.31
C ASP A 3 -10.05 -7.50 12.80
N PRO A 4 -11.31 -7.59 12.33
CA PRO A 4 -11.65 -7.34 10.92
C PRO A 4 -11.30 -5.93 10.45
N ALA A 5 -11.17 -4.98 11.38
CA ALA A 5 -10.74 -3.61 11.13
C ALA A 5 -9.27 -3.37 11.53
N SER A 6 -8.47 -4.44 11.65
CA SER A 6 -7.05 -4.33 11.97
C SER A 6 -6.33 -3.37 11.03
N GLN A 7 -5.49 -2.52 11.60
CA GLN A 7 -4.65 -1.58 10.85
C GLN A 7 -3.27 -2.17 10.50
N PHE A 8 -2.89 -3.29 11.15
CA PHE A 8 -1.71 -4.06 10.81
C PHE A 8 -1.74 -5.46 11.43
N GLN A 9 -1.33 -6.46 10.64
CA GLN A 9 -1.25 -7.88 11.03
C GLN A 9 0.18 -8.42 10.84
N PRO A 10 1.09 -8.23 11.81
CA PRO A 10 2.49 -8.65 11.65
C PRO A 10 2.66 -10.16 11.46
N ASP A 11 1.74 -10.95 12.01
CA ASP A 11 1.77 -12.42 11.98
C ASP A 11 0.73 -13.01 11.02
N GLY A 12 0.29 -12.23 10.02
CA GLY A 12 -0.65 -12.63 8.98
C GLY A 12 -2.13 -12.64 9.40
N VAL A 13 -2.99 -13.09 8.49
CA VAL A 13 -4.46 -12.97 8.61
C VAL A 13 -5.08 -13.66 9.82
N HIS A 14 -4.42 -14.63 10.44
CA HIS A 14 -4.91 -15.30 11.65
C HIS A 14 -4.23 -14.81 12.94
N GLY A 15 -3.21 -13.96 12.81
CA GLY A 15 -2.38 -13.48 13.90
C GLY A 15 -3.03 -12.38 14.73
N HIS A 16 -2.28 -11.88 15.71
CA HIS A 16 -2.73 -10.76 16.53
C HIS A 16 -2.63 -9.44 15.77
N SER A 17 -3.63 -8.58 15.96
CA SER A 17 -3.63 -7.21 15.45
C SER A 17 -2.69 -6.33 16.25
N GLN A 18 -1.96 -5.46 15.57
CA GLN A 18 -1.09 -4.47 16.21
C GLN A 18 -1.78 -3.10 16.21
N VAL A 19 -1.88 -2.49 17.40
CA VAL A 19 -2.35 -1.10 17.53
C VAL A 19 -1.28 -0.17 16.98
N LEU A 20 -1.69 0.78 16.14
CA LEU A 20 -0.81 1.77 15.54
C LEU A 20 -1.11 3.17 16.08
N ASP A 21 -0.05 3.93 16.33
CA ASP A 21 -0.14 5.39 16.43
C ASP A 21 0.11 6.01 15.06
N HIS A 22 -0.96 6.45 14.39
CA HIS A 22 -0.82 7.06 13.07
C HIS A 22 -0.10 8.40 13.10
N GLY A 23 -0.09 9.11 14.24
CA GLY A 23 0.58 10.39 14.42
C GLY A 23 2.09 10.28 14.66
N ALA A 24 2.60 9.08 14.92
CA ALA A 24 4.03 8.84 15.11
C ALA A 24 4.87 9.02 13.83
N TYR A 25 4.24 8.91 12.64
CA TYR A 25 4.92 9.14 11.37
C TYR A 25 4.92 10.64 11.02
N ALA A 26 6.10 11.25 10.98
CA ALA A 26 6.29 12.64 10.57
C ALA A 26 6.42 12.76 9.05
N TRP A 27 5.33 13.14 8.37
CA TRP A 27 5.32 13.43 6.93
C TRP A 27 6.29 14.57 6.59
N ARG A 28 7.06 14.42 5.52
CA ARG A 28 7.99 15.46 5.05
C ARG A 28 7.35 16.36 4.00
N VAL A 29 6.36 15.86 3.28
CA VAL A 29 5.68 16.56 2.17
C VAL A 29 4.22 16.88 2.56
N ASP A 30 4.04 17.86 3.45
CA ASP A 30 2.75 18.29 4.00
C ASP A 30 1.97 19.27 3.10
N GLU A 31 2.67 19.98 2.21
CA GLU A 31 2.09 20.90 1.24
C GLU A 31 1.57 20.21 -0.04
N TRP A 32 1.75 18.90 -0.20
CA TRP A 32 1.26 18.17 -1.37
C TRP A 32 -0.28 18.29 -1.50
N ARG A 33 -0.75 18.61 -2.70
CA ARG A 33 -2.18 18.75 -3.03
C ARG A 33 -2.63 17.85 -4.18
N GLY A 34 -1.77 16.93 -4.62
CA GLY A 34 -2.00 16.15 -5.83
C GLY A 34 -1.72 16.95 -7.11
N ARG A 35 -2.07 16.35 -8.25
CA ARG A 35 -2.01 16.97 -9.58
C ARG A 35 -3.39 16.98 -10.22
N PRO A 36 -3.65 17.88 -11.19
CA PRO A 36 -4.87 17.83 -11.98
C PRO A 36 -5.03 16.46 -12.67
N TRP A 37 -6.25 15.92 -12.65
CA TRP A 37 -6.52 14.59 -13.22
C TRP A 37 -6.15 14.45 -14.70
N HIS A 38 -6.31 15.51 -15.49
CA HIS A 38 -5.96 15.49 -16.92
C HIS A 38 -4.44 15.36 -17.18
N GLU A 39 -3.59 15.49 -16.16
CA GLU A 39 -2.16 15.21 -16.23
C GLU A 39 -1.80 13.75 -15.90
N ALA A 40 -2.78 12.91 -15.56
CA ALA A 40 -2.54 11.54 -15.11
C ALA A 40 -2.01 10.65 -16.24
N VAL A 41 -0.78 10.17 -16.06
CA VAL A 41 -0.16 9.06 -16.80
C VAL A 41 0.16 8.02 -15.73
N ILE A 42 -0.68 7.00 -15.67
CA ILE A 42 -0.70 6.01 -14.58
C ILE A 42 0.21 4.84 -14.94
N TYR A 43 1.04 4.44 -13.99
CA TYR A 43 1.81 3.21 -14.02
C TYR A 43 1.34 2.29 -12.90
N GLU A 44 0.65 1.21 -13.28
CA GLU A 44 0.24 0.15 -12.35
C GLU A 44 1.45 -0.72 -11.95
N LEU A 45 1.57 -1.03 -10.66
CA LEU A 45 2.63 -1.90 -10.16
C LEU A 45 2.18 -2.79 -9.01
N HIS A 46 2.85 -3.94 -8.91
CA HIS A 46 2.66 -4.92 -7.86
C HIS A 46 3.84 -4.89 -6.88
N VAL A 47 3.63 -4.45 -5.63
CA VAL A 47 4.71 -4.30 -4.63
C VAL A 47 5.51 -5.58 -4.43
N GLY A 48 4.83 -6.73 -4.33
CA GLY A 48 5.48 -8.03 -4.18
C GLY A 48 6.40 -8.47 -5.34
N LEU A 49 6.29 -7.89 -6.54
CA LEU A 49 7.22 -8.16 -7.65
C LEU A 49 8.51 -7.34 -7.52
N PHE A 50 8.45 -6.19 -6.84
CA PHE A 50 9.64 -5.41 -6.43
C PHE A 50 10.25 -5.97 -5.14
N GLY A 51 9.44 -6.65 -4.32
CA GLY A 51 9.85 -7.34 -3.11
C GLY A 51 9.49 -6.60 -1.82
N SER A 52 9.42 -5.25 -1.83
CA SER A 52 8.97 -4.45 -0.69
C SER A 52 8.61 -3.02 -1.10
N TYR A 53 7.98 -2.26 -0.20
CA TYR A 53 7.76 -0.82 -0.40
C TYR A 53 9.07 -0.04 -0.64
N ALA A 54 10.16 -0.42 0.04
CA ALA A 54 11.46 0.23 -0.12
C ALA A 54 12.06 0.01 -1.52
N GLU A 55 11.85 -1.16 -2.12
CA GLU A 55 12.32 -1.44 -3.48
C GLU A 55 11.47 -0.74 -4.54
N VAL A 56 10.16 -0.56 -4.30
CA VAL A 56 9.31 0.32 -5.14
C VAL A 56 9.81 1.76 -5.06
N GLU A 57 10.14 2.26 -3.86
CA GLU A 57 10.63 3.62 -3.65
C GLU A 57 11.89 3.89 -4.49
N ARG A 58 12.84 2.95 -4.49
CA ARG A 58 14.08 3.05 -5.28
C ARG A 58 13.84 3.08 -6.79
N PHE A 59 12.67 2.60 -7.24
CA PHE A 59 12.28 2.60 -8.65
C PHE A 59 11.58 3.89 -9.08
N LEU A 60 11.01 4.67 -8.15
CA LEU A 60 10.26 5.90 -8.46
C LEU A 60 11.03 6.91 -9.33
N PRO A 61 12.34 7.19 -9.13
CA PRO A 61 13.06 8.13 -9.98
C PRO A 61 13.04 7.75 -11.47
N ARG A 62 13.04 6.45 -11.77
CA ARG A 62 12.95 5.96 -13.15
C ARG A 62 11.56 6.18 -13.75
N LEU A 63 10.50 6.08 -12.95
CA LEU A 63 9.14 6.38 -13.39
C LEU A 63 8.98 7.88 -13.69
N VAL A 64 9.56 8.74 -12.85
CA VAL A 64 9.61 10.19 -13.09
C VAL A 64 10.36 10.50 -14.39
N GLU A 65 11.54 9.91 -14.60
CA GLU A 65 12.32 10.07 -15.83
C GLU A 65 11.55 9.61 -17.08
N LEU A 66 10.78 8.53 -16.95
CA LEU A 66 9.91 8.02 -18.01
C LEU A 66 8.74 8.98 -18.36
N GLY A 67 8.39 9.90 -17.46
CA GLY A 67 7.26 10.82 -17.61
C GLY A 67 5.95 10.34 -17.00
N VAL A 68 5.99 9.29 -16.17
CA VAL A 68 4.83 8.85 -15.37
C VAL A 68 4.50 9.94 -14.35
N THR A 69 3.22 10.18 -14.11
CA THR A 69 2.74 11.20 -13.16
C THR A 69 1.95 10.61 -11.99
N ALA A 70 1.62 9.32 -12.07
CA ALA A 70 0.87 8.60 -11.06
C ALA A 70 1.33 7.14 -11.00
N VAL A 71 1.46 6.60 -9.79
CA VAL A 71 1.60 5.16 -9.57
C VAL A 71 0.28 4.61 -9.02
N GLU A 72 -0.14 3.47 -9.54
CA GLU A 72 -1.28 2.71 -9.01
C GLU A 72 -0.73 1.44 -8.37
N LEU A 73 -0.87 1.36 -7.05
CA LEU A 73 -0.50 0.17 -6.30
C LEU A 73 -1.65 -0.83 -6.42
N MET A 74 -1.33 -2.03 -6.93
CA MET A 74 -2.21 -3.19 -6.80
C MET A 74 -2.59 -3.42 -5.32
N PRO A 75 -3.66 -4.18 -5.05
CA PRO A 75 -4.28 -4.17 -3.73
C PRO A 75 -3.34 -4.52 -2.58
N LEU A 76 -3.47 -3.76 -1.49
CA LEU A 76 -2.57 -3.83 -0.35
C LEU A 76 -3.18 -4.52 0.87
N GLY A 77 -4.46 -4.86 0.89
CA GLY A 77 -5.11 -5.50 2.04
C GLY A 77 -4.44 -6.83 2.41
N GLU A 78 -4.31 -7.13 3.70
CA GLU A 78 -3.65 -8.35 4.17
C GLU A 78 -4.36 -9.61 3.63
N PHE A 79 -3.55 -10.57 3.20
CA PHE A 79 -3.98 -11.79 2.54
C PHE A 79 -3.25 -13.02 3.11
N PRO A 80 -3.79 -14.23 2.92
CA PRO A 80 -3.10 -15.46 3.34
C PRO A 80 -1.76 -15.69 2.63
N GLY A 81 -0.73 -16.06 3.40
CA GLY A 81 0.58 -16.42 2.86
C GLY A 81 1.50 -15.22 2.63
N ARG A 82 2.46 -15.36 1.72
CA ARG A 82 3.52 -14.36 1.47
C ARG A 82 3.54 -13.78 0.05
N ARG A 83 2.69 -14.30 -0.84
CA ARG A 83 2.60 -13.88 -2.24
C ARG A 83 1.15 -14.01 -2.67
N ASN A 84 0.59 -12.91 -3.15
CA ASN A 84 -0.75 -12.81 -3.71
C ASN A 84 -0.78 -11.56 -4.60
N TRP A 85 -1.69 -11.54 -5.58
CA TRP A 85 -1.97 -10.32 -6.37
C TRP A 85 -2.76 -9.26 -5.60
N GLY A 86 -3.28 -9.60 -4.42
CA GLY A 86 -3.97 -8.71 -3.49
C GLY A 86 -5.50 -8.88 -3.50
N TYR A 87 -6.06 -9.51 -4.54
CA TYR A 87 -7.52 -9.69 -4.67
C TYR A 87 -8.11 -10.73 -3.69
N ASP A 88 -7.29 -11.58 -3.08
CA ASP A 88 -7.71 -12.46 -1.98
C ASP A 88 -7.57 -11.78 -0.59
N GLY A 89 -7.48 -10.44 -0.55
CA GLY A 89 -7.41 -9.68 0.69
C GLY A 89 -8.63 -9.89 1.59
N VAL A 90 -8.39 -10.00 2.89
CA VAL A 90 -9.45 -10.20 3.90
C VAL A 90 -9.47 -9.13 4.99
N LEU A 91 -8.39 -8.38 5.16
CA LEU A 91 -8.32 -7.27 6.11
C LEU A 91 -7.98 -5.97 5.35
N PRO A 92 -9.00 -5.25 4.86
CA PRO A 92 -8.80 -4.13 3.91
C PRO A 92 -8.12 -2.90 4.52
N PHE A 93 -8.04 -2.81 5.85
CA PHE A 93 -7.39 -1.70 6.57
C PHE A 93 -5.95 -2.01 6.98
N ALA A 94 -5.50 -3.25 6.82
CA ALA A 94 -4.13 -3.68 7.13
C ALA A 94 -3.34 -3.83 5.83
N PRO A 95 -2.36 -2.94 5.55
CA PRO A 95 -1.40 -3.19 4.49
C PRO A 95 -0.67 -4.52 4.72
N ALA A 96 -0.53 -5.33 3.67
CA ALA A 96 0.00 -6.67 3.76
C ALA A 96 1.42 -6.64 4.34
N SER A 97 1.59 -7.34 5.47
CA SER A 97 2.86 -7.49 6.19
C SER A 97 3.96 -8.11 5.32
N ALA A 98 3.57 -8.86 4.28
CA ALA A 98 4.48 -9.41 3.27
C ALA A 98 5.24 -8.32 2.47
N TYR A 99 4.71 -7.10 2.38
CA TYR A 99 5.31 -5.99 1.64
C TYR A 99 6.13 -5.02 2.50
N GLY A 100 5.85 -4.97 3.81
CA GLY A 100 6.49 -4.10 4.79
C GLY A 100 5.51 -3.57 5.84
N THR A 101 5.97 -2.66 6.68
CA THR A 101 5.13 -2.04 7.72
C THR A 101 4.29 -0.88 7.17
N PRO A 102 3.22 -0.47 7.87
CA PRO A 102 2.45 0.72 7.51
C PRO A 102 3.31 2.00 7.44
N GLU A 103 4.34 2.14 8.27
CA GLU A 103 5.28 3.26 8.21
C GLU A 103 6.13 3.25 6.94
N GLN A 104 6.51 2.06 6.44
CA GLN A 104 7.22 1.94 5.17
C GLN A 104 6.32 2.29 3.98
N LEU A 105 5.03 1.94 4.03
CA LEU A 105 4.06 2.40 3.04
C LEU A 105 3.90 3.92 3.08
N LYS A 106 3.78 4.53 4.27
CA LYS A 106 3.75 6.00 4.42
C LYS A 106 5.02 6.63 3.84
N HIS A 107 6.19 6.06 4.10
CA HIS A 107 7.46 6.54 3.54
C HIS A 107 7.51 6.48 2.00
N LEU A 108 7.04 5.38 1.41
CA LEU A 108 6.91 5.27 -0.05
C LEU A 108 6.01 6.39 -0.61
N ILE A 109 4.85 6.61 0.00
CA ILE A 109 3.89 7.64 -0.43
C ILE A 109 4.48 9.04 -0.29
N ASP A 110 5.13 9.34 0.84
CA ASP A 110 5.78 10.62 1.10
C ASP A 110 6.90 10.91 0.09
N SER A 111 7.73 9.90 -0.20
CA SER A 111 8.78 10.00 -1.23
C SER A 111 8.19 10.19 -2.63
N ALA A 112 7.10 9.50 -2.99
CA ALA A 112 6.41 9.68 -4.26
C ALA A 112 5.85 11.12 -4.40
N HIS A 113 5.20 11.64 -3.35
CA HIS A 113 4.71 13.02 -3.33
C HIS A 113 5.85 14.04 -3.47
N GLY A 114 6.99 13.81 -2.81
CA GLY A 114 8.17 14.67 -2.93
C GLY A 114 8.77 14.69 -4.34
N MET A 115 8.48 13.67 -5.15
CA MET A 115 8.87 13.57 -6.56
C MET A 115 7.77 14.05 -7.53
N GLY A 116 6.65 14.56 -7.02
CA GLY A 116 5.54 15.02 -7.84
C GLY A 116 4.69 13.90 -8.45
N LEU A 117 4.71 12.70 -7.87
CA LEU A 117 3.88 11.57 -8.28
C LEU A 117 2.59 11.49 -7.45
N MET A 118 1.46 11.29 -8.11
CA MET A 118 0.24 10.84 -7.44
C MET A 118 0.38 9.36 -7.06
N VAL A 119 -0.28 8.94 -5.98
CA VAL A 119 -0.36 7.54 -5.57
C VAL A 119 -1.82 7.13 -5.48
N PHE A 120 -2.18 6.08 -6.20
CA PHE A 120 -3.48 5.42 -6.15
C PHE A 120 -3.32 4.02 -5.56
N VAL A 121 -4.39 3.51 -4.95
CA VAL A 121 -4.45 2.16 -4.40
C VAL A 121 -5.70 1.50 -4.94
N ASP A 122 -5.54 0.32 -5.52
CA ASP A 122 -6.66 -0.53 -5.90
C ASP A 122 -7.32 -1.13 -4.64
N VAL A 123 -8.65 -0.99 -4.54
CA VAL A 123 -9.44 -1.36 -3.37
C VAL A 123 -10.57 -2.31 -3.75
N ILE A 124 -10.68 -3.42 -3.02
CA ILE A 124 -11.68 -4.45 -3.25
C ILE A 124 -12.78 -4.31 -2.22
N TYR A 125 -13.92 -3.74 -2.65
CA TYR A 125 -15.13 -3.64 -1.83
C TYR A 125 -16.27 -4.54 -2.30
N ASN A 126 -16.00 -5.43 -3.26
CA ASN A 126 -17.01 -6.30 -3.86
C ASN A 126 -17.01 -7.73 -3.30
N HIS A 127 -15.93 -8.17 -2.63
CA HIS A 127 -15.84 -9.46 -1.94
C HIS A 127 -14.70 -9.46 -0.91
N PHE A 128 -14.59 -10.55 -0.16
CA PHE A 128 -13.42 -10.90 0.67
C PHE A 128 -12.76 -12.16 0.10
N GLY A 129 -11.45 -12.29 0.30
CA GLY A 129 -10.73 -13.52 0.01
C GLY A 129 -11.26 -14.74 0.81
N PRO A 130 -10.89 -15.96 0.38
CA PRO A 130 -11.51 -17.19 0.89
C PRO A 130 -10.99 -17.64 2.27
N ASP A 131 -9.92 -17.05 2.80
CA ASP A 131 -9.28 -17.47 4.04
C ASP A 131 -8.83 -16.28 4.90
N GLY A 132 -9.10 -16.33 6.20
CA GLY A 132 -8.82 -15.26 7.16
C GLY A 132 -9.92 -14.20 7.32
N ASN A 133 -11.05 -14.31 6.61
CA ASN A 133 -12.25 -13.51 6.87
C ASN A 133 -13.12 -14.15 7.96
N TYR A 134 -13.48 -13.38 9.00
CA TYR A 134 -14.28 -13.84 10.15
C TYR A 134 -15.60 -13.06 10.32
N LEU A 135 -16.05 -12.39 9.27
CA LEU A 135 -17.33 -11.67 9.20
C LEU A 135 -18.48 -12.55 8.67
#